data_AF-A0A383ERD2-F1
#
_entry.id   AF-A0A383ERD2-F1
#
_cell.length_a   1.000
_cell.length_b   1.000
_cell.length_c   1.000
_cell.angle_alpha   90.00
_cell.angle_beta   90.00
_cell.angle_gamma   90.00
#
_symmetry.space_group_name_H-M   'P 1'
#
loop_
_entity.id
_entity.type
_entity.pdbx_description
1 polymer ?
#
loop_
_entity_poly.entity_id
_entity_poly.type
_entity_poly.pdbx_seq_one_letter_code
_entity_poly.pdbx_strand_id
1 'polypeptide(L)'
;MKDGETRTYTIPLRREYLKTPKWRRAEKAVSTLRSFVERHSKIEEIKIGRWVNESIWKRGAKNPPSRVRVDVKRVADSVTVELSELPRKAKTKEIPEKIEEKPKTEVKSKPKETKKVE
;
A
#
# COMPACT_ATOMS: atom_id res chain seq x y z
N MET A 1 -12.09 10.26 -12.47
CA MET A 1 -12.73 9.32 -11.51
C MET A 1 -13.82 10.05 -10.77
N LYS A 2 -14.90 9.36 -10.40
CA LYS A 2 -15.84 9.90 -9.40
C LYS A 2 -15.22 9.75 -8.00
N ASP A 3 -15.62 10.61 -7.07
CA ASP A 3 -15.10 10.57 -5.70
C ASP A 3 -15.50 9.25 -5.02
N GLY A 4 -14.52 8.57 -4.40
CA GLY A 4 -14.70 7.25 -3.76
C GLY A 4 -14.50 6.04 -4.68
N GLU A 5 -14.19 6.23 -5.96
CA GLU A 5 -13.92 5.13 -6.89
C GLU A 5 -12.47 4.63 -6.75
N THR A 6 -12.30 3.32 -6.61
CA THR A 6 -10.99 2.64 -6.70
C THR A 6 -10.82 2.06 -8.09
N ARG A 7 -9.69 2.34 -8.76
CA ARG A 7 -9.34 1.66 -10.02
C ARG A 7 -7.97 1.03 -9.94
N THR A 8 -7.86 -0.17 -10.49
CA THR A 8 -6.60 -0.87 -10.64
C THR A 8 -5.95 -0.49 -11.97
N TYR A 9 -4.72 0.02 -11.93
CA TYR A 9 -3.91 0.35 -13.09
C TYR A 9 -2.67 -0.53 -13.15
N THR A 10 -2.30 -0.95 -14.36
CA THR A 10 -0.98 -1.55 -14.62
C THR A 10 -0.09 -0.51 -15.28
N ILE A 11 0.85 0.05 -14.52
CA ILE A 11 1.66 1.19 -14.96
C ILE A 11 2.97 0.68 -15.58
N PRO A 12 3.25 1.00 -16.86
CA PRO A 12 4.52 0.65 -17.50
C PRO A 12 5.60 1.68 -17.16
N LEU A 13 6.60 1.30 -16.37
CA LEU A 13 7.70 2.18 -15.93
C LEU A 13 8.94 2.07 -16.84
N ARG A 14 9.07 0.96 -17.58
CA ARG A 14 10.28 0.61 -18.35
C ARG A 14 10.73 1.68 -19.34
N ARG A 15 9.81 2.27 -20.09
CA ARG A 15 10.16 3.26 -21.12
C ARG A 15 10.80 4.51 -20.53
N GLU A 16 10.39 4.88 -19.33
CA GLU A 16 10.78 6.16 -18.74
C GLU A 16 12.09 6.06 -17.96
N TYR A 17 12.27 5.02 -17.12
CA TYR A 17 13.53 4.89 -16.38
C TYR A 17 14.72 4.50 -17.26
N LEU A 18 14.50 3.91 -18.45
CA LEU A 18 15.60 3.57 -19.37
C LEU A 18 16.34 4.81 -19.91
N LYS A 19 15.67 5.97 -19.91
CA LYS A 19 16.26 7.26 -20.30
C LYS A 19 17.27 7.79 -19.28
N THR A 20 17.34 7.18 -18.11
CA THR A 20 18.13 7.66 -16.97
C THR A 20 19.29 6.69 -16.66
N PRO A 21 20.45 7.19 -16.17
CA PRO A 21 21.55 6.34 -15.72
C PRO A 21 21.11 5.28 -14.70
N LYS A 22 21.77 4.12 -14.72
CA LYS A 22 21.39 2.94 -13.93
C LYS A 22 21.12 3.26 -12.46
N TRP A 23 21.95 4.08 -11.82
CA TRP A 23 21.87 4.39 -10.40
C TRP A 23 20.65 5.24 -9.99
N ARG A 24 19.97 5.94 -10.92
CA ARG A 24 18.75 6.74 -10.65
C ARG A 24 17.46 6.10 -11.17
N ARG A 25 17.49 4.86 -11.64
CA ARG A 25 16.33 4.27 -12.32
C ARG A 25 15.14 4.09 -11.39
N ALA A 26 15.35 3.62 -10.15
CA ALA A 26 14.26 3.47 -9.19
C ALA A 26 13.63 4.81 -8.81
N GLU A 27 14.44 5.84 -8.59
CA GLU A 27 13.96 7.20 -8.35
C GLU A 27 13.12 7.72 -9.52
N LYS A 28 13.62 7.56 -10.76
CA LYS A 28 12.86 7.92 -11.96
C LYS A 28 11.57 7.13 -12.10
N ALA A 29 11.56 5.85 -11.69
CA ALA A 29 10.37 5.01 -11.71
C ALA A 29 9.29 5.52 -10.74
N VAL A 30 9.67 5.98 -9.54
CA VAL A 30 8.73 6.61 -8.59
C VAL A 30 8.17 7.93 -9.15
N SER A 31 9.04 8.77 -9.73
CA SER A 31 8.59 10.01 -10.40
C SER A 31 7.61 9.72 -11.55
N THR A 32 7.91 8.72 -12.37
CA THR A 32 7.04 8.29 -13.48
C THR A 32 5.69 7.80 -12.97
N LEU A 33 5.67 7.05 -11.88
CA LEU A 33 4.45 6.58 -11.23
C LEU A 33 3.60 7.78 -10.80
N ARG A 34 4.21 8.78 -10.15
CA ARG A 34 3.52 9.99 -9.71
C ARG A 34 2.89 10.75 -10.89
N SER A 35 3.66 11.02 -11.95
CA SER A 35 3.16 11.71 -13.14
C SER A 35 2.06 10.91 -13.86
N PHE A 36 2.13 9.58 -13.84
CA PHE A 36 1.06 8.74 -14.40
C PHE A 36 -0.24 8.94 -13.62
N VAL A 37 -0.18 8.89 -12.29
CA VAL A 37 -1.37 9.05 -11.42
C VAL A 37 -1.94 10.46 -11.55
N GLU A 38 -1.09 11.48 -11.56
CA GLU A 38 -1.47 12.88 -11.77
C GLU A 38 -2.26 13.07 -13.07
N ARG A 39 -1.74 12.53 -14.18
CA ARG A 39 -2.38 12.64 -15.51
C ARG A 39 -3.76 11.99 -15.57
N HIS A 40 -3.97 10.87 -14.87
CA HIS A 40 -5.22 10.10 -14.94
C HIS A 40 -6.24 10.51 -13.86
N SER A 41 -5.77 10.99 -12.71
CA SER A 41 -6.64 11.42 -11.61
C SER A 41 -6.92 12.92 -11.61
N LYS A 42 -6.10 13.74 -12.29
CA LYS A 42 -6.19 15.21 -12.33
C LYS A 42 -6.10 15.86 -10.94
N ILE A 43 -5.30 15.28 -10.06
CA ILE A 43 -5.06 15.75 -8.68
C ILE A 43 -3.55 15.86 -8.48
N GLU A 44 -3.11 16.93 -7.84
CA GLU A 44 -1.70 17.22 -7.58
C GLU A 44 -1.19 16.55 -6.29
N GLU A 45 -2.05 16.43 -5.26
CA GLU A 45 -1.69 15.80 -3.99
C GLU A 45 -1.80 14.26 -4.09
N ILE A 46 -0.64 13.63 -4.27
CA ILE A 46 -0.53 12.17 -4.46
C ILE A 46 0.24 11.57 -3.28
N LYS A 47 -0.43 10.69 -2.54
CA LYS A 47 0.13 9.90 -1.43
C LYS A 47 0.45 8.50 -1.92
N ILE A 48 1.75 8.22 -2.04
CA ILE A 48 2.23 6.90 -2.46
C ILE A 48 2.40 6.02 -1.22
N GLY A 49 1.72 4.87 -1.20
CA GLY A 49 1.83 3.91 -0.11
C GLY A 49 3.23 3.31 0.00
N ARG A 50 3.64 3.00 1.24
CA ARG A 50 4.95 2.41 1.55
C ARG A 50 5.24 1.15 0.73
N TRP A 51 4.27 0.25 0.62
CA TRP A 51 4.41 -1.01 -0.12
C TRP A 51 4.70 -0.83 -1.60
N VAL A 52 4.13 0.20 -2.23
CA VAL A 52 4.39 0.54 -3.62
C VAL A 52 5.85 0.96 -3.77
N ASN A 53 6.34 1.83 -2.89
CA ASN A 53 7.73 2.24 -2.89
C ASN A 53 8.67 1.03 -2.67
N GLU A 54 8.44 0.23 -1.64
CA GLU A 54 9.25 -0.98 -1.38
C GLU A 54 9.24 -1.96 -2.56
N SER A 55 8.12 -2.10 -3.27
CA SER A 55 8.04 -2.96 -4.46
C SER A 55 8.95 -2.47 -5.60
N ILE A 56 9.06 -1.15 -5.77
CA ILE A 56 9.91 -0.52 -6.78
C ILE A 56 11.39 -0.70 -6.39
N TRP A 57 11.71 -0.53 -5.11
CA TRP A 57 13.07 -0.61 -4.57
C TRP A 57 13.53 -2.03 -4.21
N LYS A 58 12.68 -3.06 -4.34
CA LYS A 58 12.97 -4.45 -3.96
C LYS A 58 14.25 -5.04 -4.57
N ARG A 59 14.63 -4.62 -5.77
CA ARG A 59 15.85 -5.06 -6.47
C ARG A 59 16.96 -3.99 -6.49
N GLY A 60 16.85 -2.98 -5.63
CA GLY A 60 17.75 -1.84 -5.54
C GLY A 60 17.54 -0.79 -6.64
N ALA A 61 18.41 0.23 -6.64
CA ALA A 61 18.26 1.41 -7.50
C ALA A 61 18.39 1.12 -9.01
N LYS A 62 19.14 0.06 -9.37
CA LYS A 62 19.55 -0.23 -10.76
C LYS A 62 18.48 -0.93 -11.58
N ASN A 63 17.65 -1.76 -10.94
CA ASN A 63 16.74 -2.69 -11.62
C ASN A 63 15.31 -2.58 -11.07
N PRO A 64 14.64 -1.43 -11.21
CA PRO A 64 13.22 -1.33 -10.84
C PRO A 64 12.35 -2.26 -11.72
N PRO A 65 11.19 -2.72 -11.20
CA PRO A 65 10.20 -3.46 -11.99
C PRO A 65 9.79 -2.73 -13.27
N SER A 66 9.55 -3.48 -14.35
CA SER A 66 9.13 -2.92 -15.64
C SER A 66 7.67 -2.47 -15.65
N ARG A 67 6.81 -3.16 -14.89
CA ARG A 67 5.38 -2.88 -14.71
C ARG A 67 5.04 -3.01 -13.23
N VAL A 68 4.15 -2.16 -12.74
CA VAL A 68 3.61 -2.25 -11.37
C VAL A 68 2.09 -2.16 -11.46
N ARG A 69 1.40 -3.08 -10.78
CA ARG A 69 -0.06 -3.03 -10.60
C ARG A 69 -0.35 -2.25 -9.32
N VAL A 70 -1.08 -1.16 -9.45
CA VAL A 70 -1.45 -0.29 -8.32
C VAL A 70 -2.94 -0.04 -8.31
N ASP A 71 -3.49 0.02 -7.11
CA ASP A 71 -4.86 0.45 -6.87
C ASP A 71 -4.83 1.92 -6.50
N VAL A 72 -5.52 2.73 -7.28
CA VAL A 72 -5.61 4.18 -7.11
C VAL A 72 -6.98 4.47 -6.52
N LYS A 73 -7.01 5.03 -5.32
CA LYS A 73 -8.22 5.45 -4.63
C LYS A 73 -8.26 6.97 -4.58
N ARG A 74 -9.33 7.55 -5.13
CA ARG A 74 -9.59 8.99 -5.04
C ARG A 74 -10.33 9.32 -3.76
N VAL A 75 -9.76 10.19 -2.93
CA VAL A 75 -10.36 10.70 -1.69
C VAL A 75 -10.42 12.22 -1.78
N ALA A 76 -11.56 12.74 -2.25
CA ALA A 76 -11.82 14.17 -2.46
C ALA A 76 -10.66 14.88 -3.18
N ASP A 77 -9.81 15.56 -2.41
CA ASP A 77 -8.69 16.38 -2.90
C ASP A 77 -7.35 15.65 -2.96
N SER A 78 -7.29 14.40 -2.48
CA SER A 78 -6.06 13.59 -2.45
C SER A 78 -6.23 12.22 -3.10
N VAL A 79 -5.12 11.69 -3.62
CA VAL A 79 -5.08 10.35 -4.22
C VAL A 79 -4.15 9.45 -3.45
N THR A 80 -4.66 8.31 -2.99
CA THR A 80 -3.86 7.28 -2.33
C THR A 80 -3.57 6.15 -3.33
N VAL A 81 -2.29 5.78 -3.45
CA VAL A 81 -1.83 4.70 -4.33
C VAL A 81 -1.35 3.53 -3.48
N GLU A 82 -2.04 2.40 -3.59
CA GLU A 82 -1.72 1.17 -2.89
C GLU A 82 -1.31 0.06 -3.87
N LEU A 83 -0.64 -0.97 -3.36
CA LEU A 83 -0.18 -2.09 -4.18
C LEU A 83 -1.32 -3.11 -4.29
N SER A 84 -1.76 -3.43 -5.51
CA SER A 84 -2.92 -4.31 -5.75
C SER A 84 -2.74 -5.74 -5.20
N GLU A 85 -1.50 -6.21 -5.19
CA GLU A 85 -1.12 -7.50 -4.63
C GLU A 85 -0.19 -7.25 -3.45
N LEU A 86 -0.77 -6.96 -2.30
CA LEU A 86 -0.02 -6.93 -1.04
C LEU A 86 0.78 -8.24 -0.93
N PRO A 87 2.09 -8.16 -0.60
CA PRO A 87 2.91 -9.35 -0.50
C PRO A 87 2.29 -10.32 0.51
N ARG A 88 2.24 -11.61 0.18
CA ARG A 88 1.64 -12.67 1.03
C ARG A 88 2.12 -12.64 2.49
N LYS A 89 3.32 -12.08 2.76
CA LYS A 89 3.83 -11.84 4.12
C LYS A 89 3.00 -10.85 4.97
N ALA A 90 2.31 -9.89 4.36
CA ALA A 90 1.36 -9.03 5.07
C ALA A 90 0.10 -9.82 5.47
N LYS A 91 -0.41 -10.68 4.56
CA LYS A 91 -1.57 -11.54 4.83
C LYS A 91 -1.33 -12.53 5.99
N THR A 92 -0.09 -13.02 6.16
CA THR A 92 0.25 -13.98 7.23
C THR A 92 0.31 -13.38 8.64
N LYS A 93 0.52 -12.06 8.81
CA LYS A 93 0.57 -11.45 10.16
C LYS A 93 -0.78 -10.94 10.67
N GLU A 94 -1.76 -10.74 9.80
CA GLU A 94 -3.09 -10.23 10.16
C GLU A 94 -4.19 -11.30 10.12
N ILE A 95 -3.85 -12.54 9.74
CA ILE A 95 -4.75 -13.70 9.78
C ILE A 95 -4.12 -14.75 10.71
N PRO A 96 -4.09 -14.48 12.02
CA PRO A 96 -4.73 -15.39 12.97
C PRO A 96 -5.49 -14.66 14.10
N GLU A 97 -6.47 -15.34 14.70
CA GLU A 97 -7.30 -14.99 15.89
C GLU A 97 -8.67 -14.33 15.74
N LYS A 98 -9.08 -13.69 14.63
CA LYS A 98 -10.45 -13.10 14.56
C LYS A 98 -11.56 -14.01 13.99
N ILE A 99 -11.26 -15.28 13.73
CA ILE A 99 -12.22 -16.24 13.16
C ILE A 99 -12.68 -17.30 14.18
N GLU A 100 -12.12 -17.36 15.38
CA GLU A 100 -12.57 -18.32 16.40
C GLU A 100 -13.49 -17.64 17.44
N GLU A 101 -14.79 -17.93 17.29
CA GLU A 101 -15.83 -18.05 18.31
C GLU A 101 -16.45 -16.80 18.97
N LYS A 102 -17.66 -16.47 18.49
CA LYS A 102 -18.81 -16.38 19.42
C LYS A 102 -19.92 -17.28 18.88
N PRO A 103 -20.38 -18.27 19.67
CA PRO A 103 -21.69 -18.07 20.29
C PRO A 103 -21.83 -18.60 21.74
N LYS A 104 -22.62 -17.84 22.51
CA LYS A 104 -23.63 -18.24 23.53
C LYS A 104 -23.21 -18.86 24.90
N THR A 105 -23.46 -18.02 25.92
CA THR A 105 -24.10 -18.29 27.24
C THR A 105 -23.37 -19.07 28.35
N GLU A 106 -23.48 -18.53 29.58
CA GLU A 106 -23.28 -19.19 30.91
C GLU A 106 -21.82 -19.50 31.30
N VAL A 107 -21.24 -19.25 32.49
CA VAL A 107 -21.69 -19.00 33.88
C VAL A 107 -20.45 -18.53 34.69
N LYS A 108 -20.66 -17.61 35.68
CA LYS A 108 -19.91 -17.34 36.96
C LYS A 108 -18.35 -17.40 36.95
N SER A 109 -17.56 -16.44 37.45
CA SER A 109 -17.56 -15.85 38.80
C SER A 109 -16.44 -14.78 38.93
N LYS A 110 -16.71 -13.62 39.58
CA LYS A 110 -15.68 -12.78 40.27
C LYS A 110 -15.24 -13.50 41.58
N PRO A 111 -14.27 -13.05 42.43
CA PRO A 111 -13.34 -11.88 42.41
C PRO A 111 -11.88 -12.14 42.93
N LYS A 112 -10.98 -11.13 42.85
CA LYS A 112 -10.05 -10.61 43.90
C LYS A 112 -8.83 -9.93 43.25
N GLU A 113 -8.68 -8.61 43.29
CA GLU A 113 -8.17 -7.80 44.42
C GLU A 113 -6.64 -7.93 44.58
N THR A 114 -5.89 -6.92 44.11
CA THR A 114 -4.60 -6.54 44.72
C THR A 114 -4.45 -5.03 44.71
N LYS A 115 -4.14 -4.52 45.90
CA LYS A 115 -4.07 -3.13 46.31
C LYS A 115 -2.79 -2.44 45.84
N LYS A 116 -3.01 -1.16 45.52
CA LYS A 116 -2.20 0.05 45.69
C LYS A 116 -1.09 0.04 46.79
N VAL A 117 -0.01 0.77 46.47
CA VAL A 117 0.95 1.52 47.33
C VAL A 117 2.17 0.77 47.89
N GLU A 118 3.36 1.17 47.41
CA GLU A 118 4.44 1.75 48.24
C GLU A 118 5.10 2.89 47.45
#